data_AF-A0A7S4K204-F1
#
_entry.id   AF-A0A7S4K204-F1
#
_cell.length_a   1.000
_cell.length_b   1.000
_cell.length_c   1.000
_cell.angle_alpha   90.00
_cell.angle_beta   90.00
_cell.angle_gamma   90.00
#
_symmetry.space_group_name_H-M   'P 1'
#
loop_
_entity.id
_entity.type
_entity.pdbx_description
1 polymer ?
#
loop_
_entity_poly.entity_id
_entity_poly.type
_entity_poly.pdbx_seq_one_letter_code
_entity_poly.pdbx_strand_id
1 'polypeptide(L)'
;GLLNGFFPVDEAKNTDWRFQKLCRAQELNKSSTATIMGWYKKSPDHLSAEARDLIDAMLNINPVKRPSIEQVLNHPFITGKDPSKDQFSQNSVYDNDPTVANIYR
;
A
#
# COMPACT_ATOMS: atom_id res chain seq x y z
N GLY A 1 -12.60 6.15 -10.02
CA GLY A 1 -11.35 6.87 -10.32
C GLY A 1 -10.25 6.38 -9.40
N LEU A 2 -8.98 6.70 -9.69
CA LEU A 2 -7.91 6.58 -8.69
C LEU A 2 -8.33 7.33 -7.40
N LEU A 3 -7.71 7.06 -6.25
CA LEU A 3 -8.02 7.77 -4.98
C LEU A 3 -7.96 9.32 -5.10
N ASN A 4 -7.36 9.86 -6.16
CA ASN A 4 -7.28 11.30 -6.46
C ASN A 4 -8.35 11.83 -7.44
N GLY A 5 -9.40 11.06 -7.74
CA GLY A 5 -10.56 11.53 -8.49
C GLY A 5 -10.41 11.58 -10.02
N PHE A 6 -9.32 11.07 -10.58
CA PHE A 6 -9.14 10.94 -12.04
C PHE A 6 -8.54 9.58 -12.41
N PHE A 7 -8.64 9.17 -13.68
CA PHE A 7 -8.00 7.96 -14.20
C PHE A 7 -6.70 8.35 -14.93
N PRO A 8 -5.58 7.65 -14.68
CA PRO A 8 -4.26 8.08 -15.16
C PRO A 8 -4.03 7.89 -16.67
N VAL A 9 -4.80 7.03 -17.32
CA VAL A 9 -4.73 6.75 -18.76
C VAL A 9 -6.13 6.85 -19.35
N ASP A 10 -6.27 7.26 -20.61
CA ASP A 10 -7.58 7.21 -21.27
C ASP A 10 -7.84 5.77 -21.74
N GLU A 11 -6.79 5.08 -22.20
CA GLU A 11 -6.82 3.67 -22.53
C GLU A 11 -5.53 2.95 -22.10
N ALA A 12 -5.64 1.75 -21.53
CA ALA A 12 -4.51 0.90 -21.20
C ALA A 12 -3.97 0.17 -22.43
N LYS A 13 -3.56 0.93 -23.46
CA LYS A 13 -3.05 0.43 -24.75
C LYS A 13 -1.75 1.11 -25.11
N ASN A 14 -0.96 0.45 -25.96
CA ASN A 14 0.30 0.98 -26.48
C ASN A 14 0.15 2.27 -27.31
N THR A 15 -1.06 2.64 -27.73
CA THR A 15 -1.32 3.91 -28.41
C THR A 15 -1.39 5.11 -27.44
N ASP A 16 -1.60 4.88 -26.14
CA ASP A 16 -1.57 5.94 -25.12
C ASP A 16 -0.14 6.11 -24.59
N TRP A 17 0.44 7.30 -24.82
CA TRP A 17 1.80 7.60 -24.38
C TRP A 17 1.95 7.53 -22.85
N ARG A 18 0.88 7.81 -22.09
CA ARG A 18 0.88 7.70 -20.62
C ARG A 18 1.02 6.24 -20.20
N PHE A 19 0.33 5.34 -20.88
CA PHE A 19 0.43 3.90 -20.64
C PHE A 19 1.86 3.40 -20.91
N GLN A 20 2.46 3.76 -22.05
CA GLN A 20 3.85 3.40 -22.35
C GLN A 20 4.83 3.93 -21.29
N LYS A 21 4.64 5.18 -20.85
CA LYS A 21 5.48 5.80 -19.81
C LYS A 21 5.32 5.08 -18.46
N LEU A 22 4.11 4.63 -18.12
CA LEU A 22 3.86 3.84 -16.92
C LEU A 22 4.51 2.45 -16.98
N CYS A 23 4.40 1.74 -18.12
CA CYS A 23 5.10 0.48 -18.36
C CYS A 23 6.60 0.64 -18.12
N ARG A 24 7.21 1.66 -18.75
CA ARG A 24 8.63 1.94 -18.61
C ARG A 24 9.02 2.28 -17.17
N ALA A 25 8.18 3.00 -16.44
CA ALA A 25 8.42 3.31 -15.03
C ALA A 25 8.43 2.03 -14.17
N GLN A 26 7.47 1.13 -14.37
CA GLN A 26 7.41 -0.14 -13.63
C GLN A 26 8.57 -1.08 -13.96
N GLU A 27 9.02 -1.13 -15.21
CA GLU A 27 10.25 -1.87 -15.59
C GLU A 27 11.50 -1.35 -14.85
N LEU A 28 11.50 -0.07 -14.50
CA LEU A 28 12.56 0.58 -13.71
C LEU A 28 12.30 0.51 -12.20
N ASN A 29 11.35 -0.30 -11.75
CA ASN A 29 10.91 -0.43 -10.36
C ASN A 29 10.51 0.92 -9.72
N LYS A 30 9.94 1.84 -10.52
CA LYS A 30 9.43 3.12 -10.02
C LYS A 30 7.97 2.98 -9.59
N SER A 31 7.59 3.73 -8.56
CA SER A 31 6.20 3.85 -8.11
C SER A 31 5.29 4.35 -9.24
N SER A 32 4.19 3.65 -9.44
CA SER A 32 3.15 4.03 -10.41
C SER A 32 2.48 5.33 -9.97
N THR A 33 2.15 5.42 -8.69
CA THR A 33 1.52 6.56 -8.04
C THR A 33 2.37 7.82 -8.19
N ALA A 34 3.66 7.75 -7.83
CA ALA A 34 4.56 8.89 -7.97
C ALA A 34 4.75 9.30 -9.43
N THR A 35 4.86 8.32 -10.33
CA THR A 35 5.02 8.58 -11.78
C THR A 35 3.82 9.32 -12.35
N ILE A 36 2.61 8.82 -12.08
CA ILE A 36 1.34 9.42 -12.52
C ILE A 36 1.19 10.83 -11.97
N MET A 37 1.38 11.01 -10.66
CA MET A 37 1.26 12.32 -10.00
C MET A 37 2.25 13.34 -10.57
N GLY A 38 3.47 12.89 -10.86
CA GLY A 38 4.51 13.71 -11.47
C GLY A 38 4.13 14.29 -12.84
N TRP A 39 3.30 13.59 -13.63
CA TRP A 39 2.81 14.12 -14.91
C TRP A 39 1.95 15.38 -14.73
N TYR A 40 1.28 15.50 -13.59
CA TYR A 40 0.42 16.62 -13.23
C TYR A 40 1.09 17.60 -12.27
N LYS A 41 2.41 17.49 -12.07
CA LYS A 41 3.18 18.31 -11.11
C LYS A 41 2.62 18.24 -9.68
N LYS A 42 2.05 17.10 -9.29
CA LYS A 42 1.54 16.84 -7.94
C LYS A 42 2.50 15.94 -7.17
N SER A 43 2.58 16.14 -5.86
CA SER A 43 3.29 15.23 -4.95
C SER A 43 2.32 14.17 -4.41
N PRO A 44 2.76 12.92 -4.16
CA PRO A 44 1.94 11.90 -3.50
C PRO A 44 1.98 11.98 -1.97
N ASP A 45 2.56 13.03 -1.37
CA ASP A 45 2.83 13.13 0.08
C ASP A 45 1.58 13.13 0.96
N HIS A 46 0.41 13.48 0.41
CA HIS A 46 -0.86 13.39 1.13
C HIS A 46 -1.39 11.94 1.23
N LEU A 47 -0.77 10.99 0.53
CA LEU A 47 -1.09 9.57 0.61
C LEU A 47 -0.14 8.89 1.59
N SER A 48 -0.67 8.06 2.49
CA SER A 48 0.16 7.25 3.38
C SER A 48 1.06 6.30 2.59
N ALA A 49 2.10 5.75 3.23
CA ALA A 49 2.98 4.77 2.58
C ALA A 49 2.20 3.54 2.12
N GLU A 50 1.29 3.06 2.95
CA GLU A 50 0.44 1.89 2.72
C GLU A 50 -0.58 2.17 1.60
N ALA A 51 -1.11 3.40 1.54
CA ALA A 51 -2.00 3.81 0.45
C ALA A 51 -1.29 3.75 -0.90
N ARG A 52 -0.05 4.29 -0.95
CA ARG A 52 0.77 4.30 -2.17
C ARG A 52 1.15 2.88 -2.58
N ASP A 53 1.52 2.03 -1.62
CA ASP A 53 1.86 0.63 -1.85
C ASP A 53 0.69 -0.15 -2.46
N LEU A 54 -0.52 -0.02 -1.88
CA LEU A 54 -1.71 -0.67 -2.41
C LEU A 54 -2.01 -0.22 -3.86
N ILE A 55 -1.96 1.08 -4.12
CA ILE A 55 -2.23 1.61 -5.46
C ILE A 55 -1.18 1.10 -6.46
N ASP A 56 0.09 1.09 -6.09
CA ASP A 56 1.18 0.61 -6.94
C ASP A 56 1.02 -0.89 -7.27
N ALA A 57 0.59 -1.70 -6.30
CA ALA A 57 0.28 -3.11 -6.51
C ALA A 57 -0.93 -3.32 -7.43
N MET A 58 -2.01 -2.57 -7.22
CA MET A 58 -3.22 -2.69 -8.04
C MET A 58 -3.03 -2.24 -9.49
N LEU A 59 -2.16 -1.24 -9.72
CA LEU A 59 -1.85 -0.71 -11.04
C LEU A 59 -0.73 -1.46 -11.77
N ASN A 60 -0.38 -2.69 -11.34
CA ASN A 60 0.65 -3.47 -12.02
C ASN A 60 0.26 -3.78 -13.47
N ILE A 61 1.14 -3.43 -14.42
CA ILE A 61 0.92 -3.67 -15.84
C ILE A 61 0.85 -5.17 -16.12
N ASN A 62 1.66 -5.98 -15.42
CA ASN A 62 1.58 -7.43 -15.52
C ASN A 62 0.38 -7.94 -14.68
N PRO A 63 -0.66 -8.49 -15.31
CA PRO A 63 -1.85 -8.95 -14.58
C PRO A 63 -1.56 -10.08 -13.58
N VAL A 64 -0.55 -10.91 -13.84
CA VAL A 64 -0.16 -12.01 -12.92
C VAL A 64 0.44 -11.48 -11.62
N LYS A 65 0.99 -10.26 -11.64
CA LYS A 65 1.55 -9.60 -10.46
C LYS A 65 0.53 -8.75 -9.70
N ARG A 66 -0.71 -8.61 -10.21
CA ARG A 66 -1.75 -7.86 -9.49
C ARG A 66 -2.27 -8.70 -8.32
N PRO A 67 -2.53 -8.07 -7.17
CA PRO A 67 -3.15 -8.76 -6.06
C PRO A 67 -4.56 -9.23 -6.44
N SER A 68 -4.94 -10.40 -5.94
CA SER A 68 -6.33 -10.83 -5.89
C SER A 68 -7.16 -9.90 -5.01
N ILE A 69 -8.48 -9.94 -5.15
CA ILE A 69 -9.37 -9.13 -4.30
C ILE A 69 -9.22 -9.48 -2.82
N GLU A 70 -8.99 -10.76 -2.49
CA GLU A 70 -8.76 -11.21 -1.12
C GLU A 70 -7.47 -10.60 -0.56
N GLN A 71 -6.39 -10.55 -1.35
CA GLN A 71 -5.15 -9.88 -0.95
C GLN A 71 -5.33 -8.37 -0.77
N VAL A 72 -6.14 -7.72 -1.61
CA VAL A 72 -6.49 -6.30 -1.46
C VAL A 72 -7.23 -6.05 -0.15
N LEU A 73 -8.25 -6.86 0.16
CA LEU A 73 -9.04 -6.70 1.39
C LEU A 73 -8.21 -6.92 2.67
N ASN A 74 -7.17 -7.73 2.59
CA ASN A 74 -6.24 -7.97 3.69
C ASN A 74 -5.05 -7.00 3.74
N HIS A 75 -4.97 -6.03 2.81
CA HIS A 75 -3.85 -5.09 2.77
C HIS A 75 -3.83 -4.18 4.02
N PRO A 76 -2.64 -3.80 4.57
CA PRO A 76 -2.52 -2.91 5.73
C PRO A 76 -3.34 -1.62 5.62
N PHE A 77 -3.32 -0.99 4.43
CA PHE A 77 -4.11 0.21 4.16
C PHE A 77 -5.63 0.02 4.36
N ILE A 78 -6.17 -1.17 4.03
CA ILE A 78 -7.60 -1.46 4.16
C ILE A 78 -7.96 -1.88 5.59
N THR A 79 -7.11 -2.70 6.19
CA THR A 79 -7.38 -3.27 7.52
C THR A 79 -7.05 -2.30 8.66
N GLY A 80 -6.27 -1.25 8.39
CA GLY A 80 -5.74 -0.34 9.41
C GLY A 80 -4.73 -0.99 10.35
N LYS A 81 -4.31 -2.23 10.05
CA LYS A 81 -3.28 -2.93 10.80
C LYS A 81 -1.93 -2.34 10.43
N ASP A 82 -1.25 -1.83 11.45
CA ASP A 82 0.13 -1.41 11.33
C ASP A 82 1.01 -2.67 11.47
N PRO A 83 1.68 -3.14 10.41
CA PRO A 83 2.50 -4.34 10.47
C PRO A 83 3.66 -4.22 11.47
N SER A 84 4.00 -3.00 11.93
CA SER A 84 4.99 -2.79 12.99
C SER A 84 4.45 -3.06 14.41
N LYS A 85 3.13 -3.09 14.62
CA LYS A 85 2.51 -3.24 15.94
C LYS A 85 2.12 -4.67 16.32
N ASP A 86 1.99 -5.57 15.33
CA ASP A 86 1.60 -6.96 15.57
C ASP A 86 2.67 -7.77 16.35
N GLN A 87 3.92 -7.30 16.40
CA GLN A 87 5.01 -7.98 17.09
C GLN A 87 4.92 -7.92 18.63
N PHE A 88 4.07 -7.04 19.21
CA PHE A 88 3.99 -6.83 20.66
C PHE A 88 2.82 -7.52 21.36
N SER A 89 1.89 -8.16 20.63
CA SER A 89 0.68 -8.76 21.25
C SER A 89 0.78 -10.25 21.61
N GLN A 90 1.90 -10.95 21.37
CA GLN A 90 2.00 -12.39 21.67
C GLN A 90 2.91 -12.78 22.85
N ASN A 91 3.49 -11.82 23.59
CA ASN A 91 4.40 -12.13 24.71
C ASN A 91 3.98 -11.54 26.08
N SER A 92 2.68 -11.51 26.40
CA SER A 92 2.28 -11.33 27.82
C SER A 92 2.22 -12.70 28.51
N VAL A 93 3.38 -13.19 28.96
CA VAL A 93 3.52 -14.37 29.82
C VAL A 93 3.51 -13.97 31.32
N TYR A 94 3.29 -12.69 31.63
CA TYR A 94 3.39 -12.16 33.01
C TYR A 94 2.08 -12.12 33.80
N ASP A 95 0.93 -12.53 33.23
CA ASP A 95 -0.37 -12.43 33.91
C ASP A 95 -0.71 -13.61 34.86
N ASN A 96 0.21 -14.56 35.12
CA ASN A 96 -0.05 -15.68 36.03
C ASN A 96 1.04 -15.88 37.11
N ASP A 97 1.75 -14.82 37.53
CA ASP A 97 2.66 -14.89 38.67
C ASP A 97 1.96 -14.45 39.98
N PRO A 98 1.59 -15.39 40.89
CA PRO A 98 0.95 -15.06 42.15
C PRO A 98 1.84 -14.29 43.14
N THR A 99 3.12 -14.04 42.83
CA THR A 99 4.04 -13.32 43.74
C THR A 99 3.94 -11.79 43.67
N VAL A 100 3.31 -11.21 42.64
CA VAL A 100 3.21 -9.74 42.47
C VAL A 100 2.18 -9.10 43.40
N ALA A 101 1.29 -9.88 44.02
CA ALA A 101 0.17 -9.37 44.82
C ALA A 101 0.54 -8.75 46.19
N ASN A 102 1.80 -8.82 46.64
CA ASN A 102 2.16 -8.47 48.03
C ASN A 102 3.09 -7.25 48.22
N ILE A 103 3.35 -6.45 47.18
CA ILE A 103 4.31 -5.33 47.29
C ILE A 103 3.64 -3.98 47.61
N TYR A 104 2.30 -3.93 47.69
CA TYR A 104 1.55 -2.71 48.02
C TYR A 104 0.77 -2.80 49.35
N ARG A 105 1.43 -3.20 50.44
CA ARG A 105 0.92 -2.96 51.81
C ARG A 105 1.98 -2.32 52.69
#